data_AF-A0A9W5KCY6-F1
#
_entry.id   AF-A0A9W5KCY6-F1
#
_cell.length_a   1.000
_cell.length_b   1.000
_cell.length_c   1.000
_cell.angle_alpha   90.00
_cell.angle_beta   90.00
_cell.angle_gamma   90.00
#
_symmetry.space_group_name_H-M   'P 1'
#
loop_
_entity.id
_entity.type
_entity.pdbx_description
1 polymer ?
#
loop_
_entity_poly.entity_id
_entity_poly.type
_entity_poly.pdbx_seq_one_letter_code
_entity_poly.pdbx_strand_id
1 'polypeptide(L)' 'MKIVKDERLMIEGLKHIRLAFILQNIVILAIVFYRYVLQGAGYESVSDLLMVFMGGIIIINFLNLKN' A
#
# COMPACT_ATOMS: atom_id res chain seq x y z
N MET A 1 10.64 -22.97 -27.87
CA MET A 1 9.84 -22.08 -26.99
C MET A 1 10.70 -20.87 -26.68
N LYS A 2 10.45 -19.72 -27.33
CA LYS A 2 11.28 -18.51 -27.18
C LYS A 2 11.08 -17.94 -25.77
N ILE A 3 12.14 -18.01 -24.96
CA ILE A 3 12.26 -17.43 -23.62
C ILE A 3 12.35 -15.90 -23.78
N VAL A 4 11.25 -15.30 -24.19
CA VAL A 4 11.09 -13.85 -24.30
C VAL A 4 9.85 -13.53 -23.48
N LYS A 5 9.92 -13.62 -22.14
CA LYS A 5 8.80 -13.12 -21.30
C LYS A 5 8.98 -12.97 -19.80
N ASP A 6 10.13 -13.20 -19.17
CA ASP A 6 10.18 -13.08 -17.70
C ASP A 6 10.39 -11.63 -17.22
N GLU A 7 11.29 -10.88 -17.85
CA GLU A 7 11.59 -9.50 -17.42
C GLU A 7 10.42 -8.52 -17.66
N ARG A 8 9.73 -8.64 -18.80
CA ARG A 8 8.59 -7.77 -19.11
C ARG A 8 7.36 -8.07 -18.26
N LEU A 9 7.06 -9.35 -17.99
CA LEU A 9 5.98 -9.70 -17.04
C LEU A 9 6.32 -9.26 -15.62
N MET A 10 7.57 -9.37 -15.18
CA MET A 10 8.00 -8.87 -13.87
C MET A 10 7.81 -7.35 -13.75
N ILE A 11 8.15 -6.59 -14.80
CA ILE A 11 7.96 -5.12 -14.81
C ILE A 11 6.48 -4.74 -14.77
N GLU A 12 5.62 -5.46 -15.49
CA GLU A 12 4.16 -5.24 -15.44
C GLU A 12 3.59 -5.61 -14.06
N GLY A 13 4.04 -6.72 -13.46
CA GLY A 13 3.68 -7.12 -12.10
C GLY A 13 4.10 -6.08 -11.06
N LEU A 14 5.31 -5.53 -11.16
CA LEU A 14 5.80 -4.45 -10.28
C LEU A 14 4.95 -3.18 -10.38
N LYS A 15 4.46 -2.82 -11.57
CA LYS A 15 3.54 -1.69 -11.74
C LYS A 15 2.18 -1.92 -11.08
N HIS A 16 1.63 -3.13 -11.20
CA HIS A 16 0.36 -3.48 -10.54
C HIS A 16 0.49 -3.52 -9.02
N ILE A 17 1.59 -4.04 -8.49
CA ILE A 17 1.88 -4.03 -7.05
C ILE A 17 1.95 -2.59 -6.53
N ARG A 18 2.65 -1.70 -7.23
CA ARG A 18 2.71 -0.26 -6.87
C ARG A 18 1.32 0.37 -6.78
N LEU A 19 0.46 0.10 -7.77
CA LEU A 19 -0.91 0.63 -7.80
C LEU A 19 -1.77 0.06 -6.66
N ALA A 20 -1.65 -1.23 -6.38
CA ALA A 20 -2.34 -1.88 -5.26
C ALA A 20 -1.93 -1.28 -3.90
N PHE A 21 -0.64 -1.00 -3.71
CA PHE A 21 -0.14 -0.34 -2.50
C PHE A 21 -0.65 1.10 -2.35
N ILE A 22 -0.73 1.87 -3.44
CA ILE A 22 -1.30 3.24 -3.41
C ILE A 22 -2.79 3.18 -3.03
N LEU A 23 -3.55 2.29 -3.67
CA LEU A 23 -4.96 2.06 -3.34
C LEU A 23 -5.15 1.64 -1.88
N GLN A 24 -4.34 0.70 -1.38
CA GLN A 24 -4.36 0.27 0.02
C GLN A 24 -4.16 1.44 0.98
N ASN A 25 -3.20 2.33 0.71
CA ASN A 25 -2.93 3.49 1.56
C ASN A 25 -4.12 4.47 1.61
N ILE A 26 -4.77 4.72 0.47
CA ILE A 26 -5.97 5.57 0.38
C ILE A 26 -7.13 4.96 1.19
N VAL A 27 -7.34 3.64 1.06
CA VAL A 27 -8.39 2.92 1.79
C VAL A 27 -8.15 2.96 3.30
N ILE A 28 -6.90 2.75 3.74
CA ILE A 28 -6.56 2.83 5.17
C ILE A 28 -6.82 4.23 5.72
N LEU A 29 -6.42 5.28 5.00
CA LEU A 29 -6.71 6.67 5.38
C LEU A 29 -8.22 6.93 5.52
N ALA A 30 -9.03 6.42 4.59
CA ALA A 30 -10.49 6.55 4.66
C ALA A 30 -11.09 5.83 5.88
N ILE A 31 -10.60 4.63 6.21
CA ILE A 31 -11.05 3.86 7.39
C ILE A 31 -10.65 4.57 8.68
N VAL A 32 -9.40 5.06 8.76
CA VAL A 32 -8.92 5.81 9.92
C VAL A 32 -9.74 7.08 10.11
N PHE A 33 -9.99 7.84 9.03
CA PHE A 33 -10.84 9.02 9.08
C PHE A 33 -12.26 8.69 9.54
N TYR A 34 -12.88 7.65 8.97
CA TYR A 34 -14.22 7.22 9.37
C TYR A 34 -14.28 6.83 10.85
N ARG A 35 -13.34 6.03 11.35
CA ARG A 35 -13.32 5.58 12.75
C ARG A 35 -13.03 6.74 13.71
N TYR A 36 -12.05 7.57 13.38
CA TYR A 36 -11.60 8.63 14.28
C TYR A 36 -12.58 9.82 14.30
N VAL A 37 -13.12 10.22 13.15
CA VAL A 37 -13.99 11.40 13.04
C VAL A 37 -15.47 11.05 13.22
N LEU A 38 -15.96 9.95 12.61
CA LEU A 38 -17.39 9.63 12.64
C LEU A 38 -17.78 8.72 13.81
N GLN A 39 -16.91 7.81 14.24
CA GLN A 39 -17.19 6.95 15.40
C GLN A 39 -16.59 7.48 16.71
N GLY A 40 -15.76 8.53 16.66
CA GLY A 40 -15.05 9.05 17.83
C GLY A 40 -14.14 8.00 18.48
N ALA A 41 -13.73 6.99 17.72
CA ALA A 41 -12.95 5.88 18.24
C ALA A 41 -11.54 6.39 18.59
N GLY A 42 -11.10 6.13 19.82
CA GLY A 42 -9.80 6.58 20.32
C GLY A 42 -8.63 5.99 19.54
N TYR A 43 -7.46 6.61 19.69
CA TYR A 43 -6.22 6.26 18.96
C TYR A 43 -5.87 4.76 19.01
N GLU A 44 -6.16 4.08 20.13
CA GLU A 44 -5.93 2.63 20.30
C GLU A 44 -6.68 1.80 19.25
N SER A 45 -7.85 2.23 18.79
CA SER A 45 -8.68 1.50 17.82
C SER A 45 -8.22 1.61 16.36
N VAL A 46 -7.33 2.57 16.07
CA VAL A 46 -6.78 2.85 14.75
C VAL A 46 -5.26 2.64 14.69
N SER A 47 -4.63 2.34 15.82
CA SER A 47 -3.20 2.04 15.95
C SER A 47 -2.74 0.95 14.97
N ASP A 48 -3.45 -0.19 14.92
CA ASP A 48 -3.12 -1.31 14.03
C ASP A 48 -3.18 -0.91 12.55
N LEU A 49 -4.19 -0.12 12.18
CA LEU A 49 -4.37 0.39 10.81
C LEU A 49 -3.25 1.35 10.42
N LEU A 50 -2.84 2.23 11.33
CA LEU A 50 -1.72 3.15 11.13
C LEU A 50 -0.39 2.42 11.01
N MET A 51 -0.19 1.33 11.75
CA MET A 51 0.99 0.48 11.61
C MET A 51 1.07 -0.15 10.22
N VAL A 52 -0.05 -0.69 9.71
CA VAL A 52 -0.13 -1.23 8.35
C VAL A 52 0.11 -0.15 7.29
N PHE A 53 -0.41 1.07 7.51
CA PHE A 53 -0.15 2.23 6.66
C PHE A 53 1.34 2.57 6.59
N MET A 54 2.01 2.67 7.75
CA MET A 54 3.45 2.94 7.82
C MET A 54 4.29 1.85 7.13
N GLY A 55 3.94 0.58 7.33
CA GLY A 55 4.59 -0.54 6.63
C GLY A 55 4.41 -0.44 5.12
N GLY A 56 3.21 -0.07 4.66
CA GLY A 56 2.91 0.18 3.25
C GLY A 56 3.75 1.30 2.65
N ILE A 57 3.95 2.40 3.38
CA ILE A 57 4.82 3.52 2.95
C ILE A 57 6.26 3.06 2.80
N ILE A 58 6.79 2.30 3.76
CA ILE A 58 8.18 1.78 3.70
C ILE A 58 8.37 0.88 2.48
N ILE A 59 7.42 -0.02 2.20
CA ILE A 59 7.48 -0.92 1.04
C ILE A 59 7.40 -0.13 -0.26
N ILE A 60 6.49 0.85 -0.38
CA ILE A 60 6.42 1.73 -1.55
C ILE A 60 7.74 2.47 -1.73
N ASN A 61 8.28 3.05 -0.67
CA ASN A 61 9.52 3.84 -0.73
C ASN A 61 10.69 2.97 -1.19
N PHE A 62 10.80 1.75 -0.64
CA PHE A 62 11.80 0.76 -1.07
C PHE A 62 11.62 0.34 -2.54
N LEU A 63 10.38 0.11 -2.99
CA LEU A 63 10.07 -0.21 -4.39
C LEU A 63 10.29 0.97 -5.33
N ASN A 64 10.22 2.20 -4.84
CA ASN A 64 10.44 3.43 -5.61
C ASN A 64 11.93 3.81 -5.69
N LEU A 65 12.72 3.48 -4.67
CA LEU A 65 14.18 3.70 -4.59
C LEU A 65 14.98 2.90 -5.62
N LYS A 66 14.39 1.86 -6.23
CA LYS A 66 15.05 1.02 -7.25
C LYS A 66 14.87 1.56 -8.68
N ASN A 67 14.40 2.79 -8.83
CA ASN A 67 14.10 3.45 -10.09
C ASN A 67 14.88 4.76 -10.20
#